data_AF-A0A3R8XDN1-F1
#
_entry.id   AF-A0A3R8XDN1-F1
#
_cell.length_a   1.000
_cell.length_b   1.000
_cell.length_c   1.000
_cell.angle_alpha   90.00
_cell.angle_beta   90.00
_cell.angle_gamma   90.00
#
_symmetry.space_group_name_H-M   'P 1'
#
loop_
_entity.id
_entity.type
_entity.pdbx_description
1 polymer ?
#
loop_
_entity_poly.entity_id
_entity_poly.type
_entity_poly.pdbx_seq_one_letter_code
_entity_poly.pdbx_strand_id
1 'polypeptide(L)' 'MRRALGLDLAPSKSKQPIPKQHSTVTLVELSVRKNGGSPFRFEHRSRSISTLAAQLEAEKAAREKGYEVWVVLDIRQVSS' A
#
# COMPACT_ATOMS: atom_id res chain seq x y z
N MET A 1 7.04 44.28 -35.92
CA MET A 1 8.38 43.73 -35.59
C MET A 1 8.39 42.66 -34.48
N ARG A 2 7.29 42.30 -33.79
CA ARG A 2 7.32 41.32 -32.67
C ARG A 2 7.17 39.84 -33.09
N ARG A 3 6.64 39.55 -34.29
CA ARG A 3 6.42 38.18 -34.80
C ARG A 3 7.61 37.53 -35.51
N ALA A 4 8.62 38.30 -35.92
CA ALA A 4 9.80 37.79 -36.64
C ALA A 4 10.85 37.14 -35.72
N LEU A 5 10.66 37.21 -34.40
CA LEU A 5 11.55 36.65 -33.38
C LEU A 5 10.99 35.37 -32.73
N GLY A 6 9.87 34.83 -33.22
CA GLY A 6 9.27 33.61 -32.65
C GLY A 6 8.80 33.73 -31.19
N LEU A 7 8.59 34.96 -30.69
CA LEU A 7 8.20 35.24 -29.30
C LEU A 7 6.67 35.28 -29.10
N ASP A 8 5.92 34.59 -29.96
CA ASP A 8 4.49 34.39 -29.76
C ASP A 8 4.26 32.96 -29.24
N LEU A 9 3.40 32.86 -28.22
CA LEU A 9 3.04 31.66 -27.47
C LEU A 9 4.08 31.22 -26.41
N ALA A 10 3.91 31.77 -25.22
CA ALA A 10 4.30 31.10 -24.00
C ALA A 10 3.79 29.64 -24.07
N PRO A 11 4.65 28.61 -23.87
CA PRO A 11 4.16 27.27 -23.73
C PRO A 11 3.31 27.25 -22.47
N SER A 12 1.98 27.17 -22.66
CA SER A 12 1.08 26.74 -21.60
C SER A 12 1.67 25.44 -21.08
N LYS A 13 2.21 25.47 -19.86
CA LYS A 13 2.66 24.27 -19.13
C LYS A 13 1.45 23.37 -19.03
N SER A 14 1.29 22.47 -20.00
CA SER A 14 0.45 21.31 -19.86
C SER A 14 0.97 20.61 -18.62
N LYS A 15 0.16 20.64 -17.55
CA LYS A 15 0.38 19.79 -16.38
C LYS A 15 0.44 18.37 -16.93
N GLN A 16 1.64 17.84 -17.09
CA GLN A 16 1.82 16.43 -17.35
C GLN A 16 1.02 15.70 -16.27
N PRO A 17 0.08 14.81 -16.61
CA PRO A 17 -0.55 13.99 -15.60
C PRO A 17 0.58 13.23 -14.92
N ILE A 18 0.74 13.44 -13.61
CA ILE A 18 1.64 12.63 -12.79
C ILE A 18 1.27 11.18 -13.11
N PRO A 19 2.20 10.35 -13.60
CA PRO A 19 1.88 8.97 -13.90
C PRO A 19 1.28 8.38 -12.63
N LYS A 20 0.09 7.78 -12.74
CA LYS A 20 -0.55 7.06 -11.63
C LYS A 20 0.45 5.99 -11.22
N GLN A 21 1.23 6.27 -10.18
CA GLN A 21 2.22 5.34 -9.66
C GLN A 21 1.42 4.12 -9.24
N HIS A 22 1.61 3.00 -9.94
CA HIS A 22 1.10 1.71 -9.51
C HIS A 22 1.73 1.40 -8.16
N SER A 23 1.01 1.73 -7.08
CA SER A 23 1.50 1.49 -5.74
C SER A 23 1.45 -0.01 -5.51
N THR A 24 2.62 -0.64 -5.44
CA THR A 24 2.73 -2.04 -5.04
C THR A 24 2.58 -2.10 -3.52
N VAL A 25 1.63 -2.89 -3.04
CA VAL A 25 1.31 -3.06 -1.63
C VAL A 25 1.52 -4.52 -1.28
N THR A 26 2.07 -4.80 -0.09
CA THR A 26 2.15 -6.16 0.43
C THR A 26 0.91 -6.43 1.26
N LEU A 27 0.11 -7.39 0.83
CA LEU A 27 -1.05 -7.91 1.55
C LEU A 27 -0.61 -9.07 2.43
N VAL A 28 -0.93 -8.97 3.72
CA VAL A 28 -0.67 -10.02 4.70
C VAL A 28 -2.01 -10.50 5.24
N GLU A 29 -2.27 -11.79 5.11
CA GLU A 29 -3.43 -12.45 5.69
C GLU A 29 -2.98 -13.23 6.94
N LEU A 30 -3.52 -12.87 8.10
CA LEU A 30 -3.28 -13.56 9.37
C LEU A 30 -4.53 -14.32 9.80
N SER A 31 -4.33 -15.47 10.44
CA SER A 31 -5.37 -16.10 11.26
C SER A 31 -5.22 -15.59 12.69
N VAL A 32 -6.29 -14.97 13.19
CA VAL A 32 -6.29 -14.37 14.52
C VAL A 32 -7.50 -14.85 15.33
N ARG A 33 -7.39 -14.77 16.66
CA ARG A 33 -8.46 -15.08 17.61
C ARG A 33 -8.70 -13.91 18.53
N LYS A 34 -9.87 -13.88 19.14
CA LYS A 34 -10.18 -12.96 20.24
C LYS A 34 -10.64 -13.78 21.43
N ASN A 35 -9.96 -13.66 22.58
CA ASN A 35 -10.32 -14.32 23.83
C ASN A 35 -10.58 -15.83 23.69
N GLY A 36 -9.74 -16.54 22.93
CA GLY A 36 -9.91 -17.99 22.71
C GLY A 36 -11.11 -18.39 21.83
N GLY A 37 -11.80 -17.43 21.21
CA GLY A 37 -12.90 -17.69 20.27
C GLY A 37 -12.45 -18.33 18.95
N SER A 38 -13.40 -18.50 18.03
CA SER A 38 -13.10 -19.08 16.71
C SER A 38 -12.09 -18.23 15.92
N PRO A 39 -11.16 -18.87 15.20
CA PRO A 39 -10.21 -18.15 14.37
C PRO A 39 -10.91 -17.48 13.19
N PHE A 40 -10.50 -16.24 12.89
CA PHE A 40 -10.96 -15.49 11.73
C PHE A 40 -9.77 -14.88 10.98
N ARG A 41 -10.01 -14.44 9.75
CA ARG A 41 -8.98 -13.84 8.90
C ARG A 41 -8.84 -12.36 9.18
N PHE A 42 -7.60 -11.91 9.31
CA PHE A 42 -7.24 -10.52 9.46
C PHE A 42 -6.33 -10.10 8.30
N GLU A 43 -6.81 -9.21 7.46
CA GLU A 43 -6.04 -8.64 6.35
C GLU A 43 -5.33 -7.37 6.80
N HIS A 44 -4.05 -7.27 6.50
CA HIS A 44 -3.26 -6.06 6.68
C HIS A 44 -2.58 -5.67 5.37
N ARG A 45 -2.62 -4.37 5.05
CA ARG A 45 -1.99 -3.77 3.87
C ARG A 45 -0.77 -2.98 4.30
N SER A 46 0.40 -3.50 4.01
CA SER A 46 1.67 -2.83 4.25
C SER A 46 2.21 -2.19 2.97
N ARG A 47 2.79 -0.99 3.12
CA ARG A 47 3.54 -0.33 2.03
C ARG A 47 4.96 -0.86 1.89
N SER A 48 5.39 -1.70 2.83
CA SER A 48 6.71 -2.32 2.84
C SER A 48 6.77 -3.41 1.77
N ILE A 49 7.80 -3.34 0.92
CA ILE A 49 8.10 -4.38 -0.09
C ILE A 49 8.67 -5.64 0.59
N SER A 50 9.27 -5.48 1.77
CA SER A 50 9.80 -6.59 2.58
C SER A 50 8.68 -7.40 3.22
N THR A 51 8.69 -8.72 3.00
CA THR A 51 7.72 -9.67 3.56
C THR A 51 7.77 -9.70 5.09
N LEU A 52 8.98 -9.74 5.67
CA LEU A 52 9.17 -9.78 7.12
C LEU A 52 8.67 -8.49 7.77
N ALA A 53 8.98 -7.33 7.17
CA ALA A 53 8.50 -6.05 7.69
C ALA A 53 6.97 -5.98 7.65
N ALA A 54 6.37 -6.37 6.52
CA ALA A 54 4.92 -6.41 6.36
C ALA A 54 4.25 -7.37 7.36
N GLN A 55 4.86 -8.53 7.64
CA GLN A 55 4.37 -9.46 8.65
C GLN A 55 4.39 -8.84 10.05
N LEU A 56 5.51 -8.22 10.46
CA LEU A 56 5.62 -7.59 11.78
C LEU A 56 4.62 -6.44 11.94
N GLU A 57 4.42 -5.62 10.90
CA GLU A 57 3.40 -4.57 10.87
C GLU A 57 1.98 -5.16 11.04
N ALA A 58 1.68 -6.25 10.32
CA ALA A 58 0.39 -6.93 10.42
C ALA A 58 0.14 -7.52 11.81
N GLU A 59 1.14 -8.17 12.40
CA GLU A 59 1.05 -8.73 13.75
C GLU A 59 0.85 -7.63 14.80
N LYS A 60 1.59 -6.53 14.68
CA LYS A 60 1.42 -5.36 15.55
C LYS A 60 0.01 -4.80 15.43
N ALA A 61 -0.49 -4.61 14.21
CA ALA A 61 -1.85 -4.11 13.97
C ALA A 61 -2.95 -5.06 14.51
N ALA A 62 -2.72 -6.38 14.45
CA ALA A 62 -3.64 -7.35 15.04
C ALA A 62 -3.63 -7.27 16.57
N ARG A 63 -2.44 -7.18 17.20
CA ARG A 63 -2.29 -7.04 18.65
C ARG A 63 -2.86 -5.74 19.19
N GLU A 64 -2.69 -4.63 18.48
CA GLU A 64 -3.29 -3.33 18.83
C GLU A 64 -4.83 -3.39 18.87
N LYS A 65 -5.44 -4.27 18.07
CA LYS A 65 -6.89 -4.52 18.09
C LYS A 65 -7.30 -5.55 19.16
N GLY A 66 -6.36 -6.04 19.96
CA GLY A 66 -6.58 -7.04 21.00
C GLY A 66 -6.79 -8.45 20.44
N TYR A 67 -6.23 -8.75 19.26
CA TYR A 67 -6.29 -10.09 18.69
C TYR A 67 -5.01 -10.87 18.96
N GLU A 68 -5.17 -12.18 19.20
CA GLU A 68 -4.09 -13.14 19.28
C GLU A 68 -3.81 -13.70 17.89
N VAL A 69 -2.58 -13.51 17.40
CA VAL A 69 -2.15 -14.05 16.11
C VAL A 69 -1.75 -15.50 16.27
N TRP A 70 -2.33 -16.39 15.47
CA TRP A 70 -2.05 -17.82 15.52
C TRP A 70 -1.08 -18.25 14.42
N VAL A 71 -1.36 -17.85 13.17
CA VAL A 71 -0.55 -18.23 12.02
C VAL A 71 -0.68 -17.19 10.91
N VAL A 72 0.39 -17.02 10.14
CA VAL A 72 0.37 -16.28 8.88
C VAL A 72 -0.19 -17.20 7.79
N LEU A 73 -1.27 -16.78 7.14
CA LEU A 73 -1.93 -17.56 6.10
C LEU A 73 -1.32 -17.30 4.72
N ASP A 74 -1.09 -16.03 4.39
CA ASP A 74 -0.55 -15.63 3.09
C ASP A 74 0.17 -14.28 3.17
N ILE A 75 1.18 -14.10 2.32
CA ILE A 75 1.86 -12.83 2.09
C ILE A 75 2.06 -12.68 0.59
N ARG A 76 1.39 -11.69 -0.01
CA ARG A 76 1.48 -11.44 -1.45
C ARG A 76 1.60 -9.97 -1.77
N GLN A 77 2.41 -9.66 -2.78
CA GLN A 77 2.47 -8.30 -3.34
C GLN A 77 1.37 -8.13 -4.38
N VAL A 78 0.66 -7.00 -4.29
CA VAL A 78 -0.42 -6.63 -5.19
C VAL A 78 -0.17 -5.23 -5.73
N SER A 79 -0.16 -5.10 -7.05
CA SER A 79 -0.13 -3.82 -7.75
C SER A 79 -1.54 -3.22 -7.78
N SER A 80 -1.72 -1.98 -7.29
CA SER A 80 -2.96 -1.20 -7.44
C SER A 80 -3.00 -0.36 -8.71
#